data_AF-A0A9E3MAI3-F1
#
_entry.id   AF-A0A9E3MAI3-F1
#
_cell.length_a   1.000
_cell.length_b   1.000
_cell.length_c   1.000
_cell.angle_alpha   90.00
_cell.angle_beta   90.00
_cell.angle_gamma   90.00
#
_symmetry.space_group_name_H-M   'P 1'
#
loop_
_entity.id
_entity.type
_entity.pdbx_description
1 polymer ?
#
loop_
_entity_poly.entity_id
_entity_poly.type
_entity_poly.pdbx_seq_one_letter_code
_entity_poly.pdbx_strand_id
1 'polypeptide(L)'
;MTKLQFDYLSSHLETARRRMIENRHGGMVLTGEDLEETIQNFGEFVRMAKDLESELSRREWNARAQDDLRKLVNEPSAIVLDAMRSPDSNVVGFPCRPRDHGGLRGPDGGGAA
;
A
#
# COMPACT_ATOMS: atom_id res chain seq x y z
N MET A 1 -8.23 20.57 10.94
CA MET A 1 -7.21 19.54 11.24
C MET A 1 -7.93 18.23 11.52
N THR A 2 -8.11 17.39 10.51
CA THR A 2 -8.67 16.04 10.68
C THR A 2 -7.63 15.17 11.36
N LYS A 3 -7.88 14.87 12.64
CA LYS A 3 -7.07 13.94 13.43
C LYS A 3 -7.20 12.58 12.73
N LEU A 4 -6.14 12.10 12.07
CA LEU A 4 -6.10 10.71 11.59
C LEU A 4 -6.16 9.83 12.85
N GLN A 5 -7.35 9.36 13.20
CA GLN A 5 -7.51 8.23 14.11
C GLN A 5 -6.97 7.03 13.33
N PHE A 6 -5.70 6.73 13.52
CA PHE A 6 -5.18 5.43 13.18
C PHE A 6 -5.84 4.46 14.15
N ASP A 7 -6.79 3.67 13.65
CA ASP A 7 -7.35 2.57 14.43
C ASP A 7 -6.25 1.54 14.64
N TYR A 8 -5.65 1.58 15.83
CA TYR A 8 -4.58 0.67 16.19
C TYR A 8 -5.16 -0.69 16.60
N LEU A 9 -4.60 -1.76 16.01
CA LEU A 9 -4.90 -3.14 16.40
C LEU A 9 -4.75 -3.35 17.92
N SER A 10 -3.79 -2.68 18.56
CA SER A 10 -3.59 -2.71 20.01
C SER A 10 -4.79 -2.17 20.79
N SER A 11 -5.41 -1.07 20.35
CA SER A 11 -6.60 -0.50 20.99
C SER A 11 -7.82 -1.41 20.87
N HIS A 12 -7.94 -2.10 19.73
CA HIS A 12 -9.00 -3.08 19.51
C HIS A 12 -8.81 -4.33 20.39
N LEU A 13 -7.58 -4.84 20.49
CA LEU A 13 -7.22 -5.95 21.38
C LEU A 13 -7.41 -5.61 22.86
N GLU A 14 -7.06 -4.40 23.29
CA GLU A 14 -7.29 -3.93 24.66
C GLU A 14 -8.77 -3.85 25.01
N THR A 15 -9.61 -3.46 24.04
CA THR A 15 -11.06 -3.38 24.22
C THR A 15 -11.67 -4.77 24.33
N ALA A 16 -11.26 -5.71 23.46
CA ALA A 16 -11.66 -7.12 23.56
C ALA A 16 -11.21 -7.76 24.88
N ARG A 17 -9.98 -7.46 25.34
CA ARG A 17 -9.45 -7.92 26.62
C ARG A 17 -10.27 -7.41 27.80
N ARG A 18 -10.63 -6.12 27.82
CA ARG A 18 -11.47 -5.53 28.88
C ARG A 18 -12.83 -6.21 28.97
N ARG A 19 -13.51 -6.38 27.82
CA ARG A 19 -14.80 -7.11 27.74
C ARG A 19 -14.69 -8.53 28.30
N MET A 20 -13.63 -9.26 27.96
CA MET A 20 -13.41 -10.61 28.49
C MET A 20 -13.12 -10.64 29.99
N ILE A 21 -12.44 -9.64 30.54
CA ILE A 21 -12.16 -9.55 31.98
C ILE A 21 -13.44 -9.25 32.77
N GLU A 22 -14.26 -8.33 32.29
CA GLU A 22 -15.53 -7.96 32.94
C GLU A 22 -16.48 -9.16 33.06
N ASN A 23 -16.49 -10.04 32.06
CA ASN A 23 -17.35 -11.23 32.00
C ASN A 23 -16.74 -12.48 32.65
N ARG A 24 -15.52 -12.41 33.19
CA ARG A 24 -14.79 -13.56 33.76
C ARG A 24 -15.39 -14.09 35.08
N HIS A 25 -16.06 -13.24 35.85
CA HIS A 25 -16.39 -13.54 37.24
C HIS A 25 -17.76 -14.19 37.46
N GLY A 26 -18.62 -14.27 36.43
CA GLY A 26 -19.99 -14.81 36.53
C GLY A 26 -20.23 -16.18 35.89
N GLY A 27 -19.27 -16.71 35.12
CA GLY A 27 -19.52 -17.81 34.19
C GLY A 27 -20.18 -17.27 32.92
N MET A 28 -19.44 -17.29 31.81
CA MET A 28 -19.90 -16.71 30.56
C MET A 28 -20.80 -17.71 29.85
N VAL A 29 -22.12 -17.56 30.00
CA VAL A 29 -23.07 -18.17 29.06
C VAL A 29 -23.11 -17.24 27.86
N LEU A 30 -22.20 -17.47 26.90
CA LEU A 30 -22.28 -16.80 25.61
C LEU A 30 -23.56 -17.25 24.94
N THR A 31 -24.44 -16.32 24.63
CA THR A 31 -25.49 -16.59 23.66
C THR A 31 -24.84 -16.79 22.28
N GLY A 32 -25.55 -17.43 21.35
CA GLY A 32 -25.02 -17.65 19.99
C GLY A 32 -24.56 -16.34 19.32
N GLU A 33 -25.27 -15.25 19.60
CA GLU A 33 -24.98 -13.90 19.09
C GLU A 33 -23.66 -13.34 19.68
N ASP A 34 -23.42 -13.50 20.98
CA ASP A 34 -22.19 -13.04 21.63
C ASP A 34 -20.95 -13.79 21.10
N LEU A 35 -21.11 -15.09 20.82
CA LEU A 35 -20.07 -15.91 20.22
C LEU A 35 -19.76 -15.43 18.79
N GLU A 36 -20.80 -15.13 18.00
CA GLU A 36 -20.67 -14.67 16.62
C GLU A 36 -20.02 -13.28 16.54
N GLU A 37 -20.42 -12.35 17.42
CA GLU A 37 -19.76 -11.04 17.57
C GLU A 37 -18.28 -11.22 17.94
N THR A 38 -17.97 -12.14 18.85
CA THR A 38 -16.60 -12.42 19.27
C THR A 38 -15.77 -12.98 18.11
N ILE A 39 -16.31 -13.92 17.34
CA ILE A 39 -15.65 -14.50 16.15
C ILE A 39 -15.41 -13.42 15.10
N GLN A 40 -16.39 -12.55 14.85
CA GLN A 40 -16.26 -11.46 13.90
C GLN A 40 -15.15 -10.48 14.30
N ASN A 41 -15.10 -10.09 15.58
CA ASN A 41 -14.05 -9.22 16.13
C ASN A 41 -12.64 -9.84 15.97
N PHE A 42 -12.50 -11.14 16.22
CA PHE A 42 -11.23 -11.84 15.97
C PHE A 42 -10.85 -11.88 14.48
N GLY A 43 -11.84 -12.04 13.59
CA GLY A 43 -11.63 -11.95 12.14
C GLY A 43 -11.08 -10.58 11.72
N GLU A 44 -11.60 -9.50 12.31
CA GLU A 44 -11.09 -8.15 12.08
C GLU A 44 -9.66 -7.95 12.59
N PHE A 45 -9.32 -8.54 13.74
CA PHE A 45 -7.94 -8.49 14.26
C PHE A 45 -6.95 -9.20 13.34
N VAL A 46 -7.33 -10.37 12.82
CA VAL A 46 -6.51 -11.11 11.85
C VAL A 46 -6.32 -10.32 10.57
N ARG A 47 -7.38 -9.65 10.07
CA ARG A 47 -7.28 -8.79 8.89
C ARG A 47 -6.30 -7.63 9.12
N MET A 48 -6.47 -6.89 10.21
CA MET A 48 -5.57 -5.77 10.55
C MET A 48 -4.12 -6.21 10.74
N ALA A 49 -3.89 -7.39 11.34
CA ALA A 49 -2.55 -7.95 11.50
C ALA A 49 -1.90 -8.25 10.13
N LYS A 50 -2.63 -8.89 9.21
CA LYS A 50 -2.14 -9.19 7.86
C LYS A 50 -1.84 -7.93 7.05
N ASP A 51 -2.65 -6.89 7.20
CA ASP A 51 -2.42 -5.60 6.54
C ASP A 51 -1.12 -4.95 7.05
N LEU A 52 -0.88 -4.99 8.36
CA LEU A 52 0.37 -4.50 8.98
C LEU A 52 1.59 -5.33 8.56
N GLU A 53 1.48 -6.65 8.52
CA GLU A 53 2.55 -7.54 8.04
C GLU A 53 2.90 -7.24 6.57
N SER A 54 1.88 -7.01 5.73
CA SER A 54 2.06 -6.66 4.32
C SER A 54 2.76 -5.31 4.16
N GLU A 55 2.36 -4.30 4.92
CA GLU A 55 3.01 -2.98 4.91
C GLU A 55 4.45 -3.03 5.40
N LEU A 56 4.73 -3.79 6.46
CA LEU A 56 6.09 -4.01 6.97
C LEU A 56 6.96 -4.71 5.92
N SER A 57 6.44 -5.78 5.31
CA SER A 57 7.15 -6.51 4.24
C SER A 57 7.46 -5.61 3.05
N ARG A 58 6.50 -4.77 2.61
CA ARG A 58 6.72 -3.79 1.55
C ARG A 58 7.78 -2.77 1.92
N ARG A 59 7.78 -2.29 3.16
CA ARG A 59 8.77 -1.33 3.66
C ARG A 59 10.17 -1.94 3.68
N GLU A 60 10.31 -3.18 4.15
CA GLU A 60 11.59 -3.90 4.13
C GLU A 60 12.09 -4.12 2.71
N TRP A 61 11.20 -4.54 1.80
CA TRP A 61 11.55 -4.71 0.40
C TRP A 61 12.00 -3.38 -0.24
N ASN A 62 11.29 -2.29 0.01
CA ASN A 62 11.66 -0.96 -0.46
C ASN A 62 13.00 -0.49 0.11
N ALA A 63 13.27 -0.73 1.39
CA ALA A 63 14.54 -0.39 2.02
C ALA A 63 15.71 -1.16 1.39
N ARG A 64 15.53 -2.47 1.17
CA ARG A 64 16.53 -3.30 0.45
C ARG A 64 16.74 -2.80 -0.97
N ALA A 65 15.67 -2.50 -1.70
CA ALA A 65 15.77 -1.96 -3.06
C ALA A 65 16.50 -0.60 -3.09
N GLN A 66 16.30 0.26 -2.09
CA GLN A 66 17.04 1.52 -1.97
C GLN A 66 18.52 1.29 -1.69
N ASP A 67 18.87 0.35 -0.81
CA ASP A 67 20.26 0.01 -0.54
C ASP A 67 20.94 -0.61 -1.77
N ASP A 68 20.23 -1.46 -2.51
CA ASP A 68 20.76 -2.03 -3.76
C ASP A 68 20.92 -0.97 -4.84
N LEU A 69 19.98 -0.02 -4.97
CA LEU A 69 20.12 1.14 -5.82
C LEU A 69 21.36 1.98 -5.47
N ARG A 70 21.64 2.21 -4.18
CA ARG A 70 22.85 2.93 -3.73
C ARG A 70 24.14 2.20 -4.09
N LYS A 71 24.14 0.86 -4.08
CA LYS A 71 25.30 0.07 -4.52
C LYS A 71 25.48 0.08 -6.04
N LEU A 72 24.38 0.08 -6.79
CA LEU A 72 24.39 0.09 -8.26
C LEU A 72 24.76 1.46 -8.82
N VAL A 73 24.25 2.52 -8.19
CA VAL A 73 24.52 3.91 -8.57
C VAL A 73 25.66 4.43 -7.71
N ASN A 74 26.90 4.12 -8.09
CA ASN A 74 28.05 4.85 -7.57
C ASN A 74 27.87 6.36 -7.87
N GLU A 75 28.32 7.24 -6.97
CA GLU A 75 28.25 8.70 -7.13
C GLU A 75 28.61 9.21 -8.55
N PRO A 76 29.67 8.69 -9.21
CA PRO A 76 30.01 9.07 -10.58
C PRO A 76 28.95 8.67 -11.62
N SER A 77 28.32 7.50 -11.48
CA SER A 77 27.27 7.07 -12.41
C SER A 77 25.96 7.82 -12.19
N ALA A 78 25.66 8.30 -10.97
CA ALA A 78 24.57 9.24 -10.73
C ALA A 78 24.80 10.56 -11.50
N ILE A 79 26.01 11.10 -11.42
CA ILE A 79 26.39 12.36 -12.10
C ILE A 79 26.31 12.19 -13.63
N VAL A 80 26.75 11.06 -14.17
CA VAL A 80 26.63 10.78 -15.62
C VAL A 80 25.16 10.65 -16.04
N LEU A 81 24.33 9.96 -15.25
CA LEU A 81 22.90 9.84 -15.55
C LEU A 81 22.14 11.17 -15.43
N ASP A 82 22.54 12.04 -14.51
CA ASP A 82 21.99 13.39 -14.38
C ASP A 82 22.42 14.28 -15.55
N ALA A 83 23.70 14.23 -15.93
CA ALA A 83 24.23 14.89 -17.12
C ALA A 83 23.60 14.37 -18.43
N MET A 84 23.15 13.11 -18.47
CA MET A 84 22.39 12.52 -19.58
C MET A 84 20.93 13.00 -19.65
N ARG A 85 20.36 13.51 -18.55
CA ARG A 85 18.99 14.04 -18.50
C ARG A 85 18.91 15.55 -18.73
N SER A 86 20.04 16.26 -18.71
CA SER A 86 20.10 17.69 -18.97
C SER A 86 19.61 18.04 -20.39
N PRO A 87 18.87 19.13 -20.57
CA PRO A 87 18.35 19.55 -21.88
C PRO A 87 19.45 19.91 -22.89
N ASP A 88 20.65 20.24 -22.39
CA ASP A 88 21.84 20.54 -23.19
C ASP A 88 22.73 19.28 -23.41
N SER A 89 22.25 18.10 -23.02
CA SER A 89 23.02 16.86 -23.17
C SER A 89 23.01 16.39 -24.62
N ASN A 90 24.20 16.07 -25.15
CA ASN A 90 24.37 15.48 -26.47
C ASN A 90 23.94 13.99 -26.52
N VAL A 91 23.45 13.44 -25.40
CA VAL A 91 22.98 12.06 -25.33
C VAL A 91 21.55 12.00 -25.84
N VAL A 92 21.36 11.26 -26.94
CA VAL A 92 20.04 10.99 -27.52
C VAL A 92 19.22 10.26 -26.46
N GLY A 93 18.24 10.95 -25.88
CA GLY A 93 17.31 10.34 -24.94
C GLY A 93 16.63 9.16 -25.62
N PHE A 94 16.68 7.99 -24.99
CA PHE A 94 15.81 6.89 -25.41
C PHE A 94 14.38 7.41 -25.46
N PRO A 95 13.60 7.11 -26.51
CA PRO A 95 12.23 7.61 -26.63
C PRO A 95 11.45 7.20 -25.38
N CYS A 96 11.21 8.18 -24.50
CA CYS A 96 10.33 8.02 -23.35
C CYS A 96 8.99 7.49 -23.88
N ARG A 97 8.39 6.60 -23.07
CA ARG A 97 7.08 5.94 -23.23
C ARG A 97 6.22 6.48 -24.39
N PRO A 98 5.65 5.59 -25.23
CA PRO A 98 4.68 5.99 -26.25
C PRO A 98 3.71 6.99 -25.63
N ARG A 99 3.65 8.20 -26.19
CA ARG A 99 2.58 9.14 -25.85
C ARG A 99 1.29 8.37 -26.08
N ASP A 100 0.43 8.27 -25.06
CA ASP A 100 -0.95 7.90 -25.30
C ASP A 100 -1.46 8.86 -26.37
N HIS A 101 -1.64 8.34 -27.58
CA HIS A 101 -2.34 9.04 -28.63
C HIS A 101 -3.78 9.15 -28.16
N GLY A 102 -4.05 10.21 -27.39
CA GLY A 102 -5.40 10.63 -27.05
C GLY A 102 -6.21 10.71 -28.34
N GLY A 103 -7.17 9.80 -28.47
CA GLY A 103 -8.35 9.91 -29.32
C GLY A 103 -8.10 10.33 -30.77
N LEU A 104 -7.59 9.43 -31.59
CA LEU A 104 -8.00 9.40 -33.00
C LEU A 104 -9.12 8.37 -33.14
N ARG A 105 -10.32 8.83 -32.77
CA ARG A 105 -11.57 8.37 -33.37
C ARG A 105 -11.35 8.37 -34.89
N GLY A 106 -11.30 7.17 -35.48
CA GLY A 106 -11.08 7.01 -36.92
C GLY A 106 -12.08 7.85 -37.71
N PRO A 107 -11.69 8.37 -38.90
CA PRO A 107 -12.66 8.91 -39.82
C PRO A 107 -13.39 7.71 -40.41
N ASP A 108 -14.52 7.33 -39.81
CA ASP A 108 -15.53 6.57 -40.55
C ASP A 108 -15.98 7.48 -41.70
N GLY A 109 -15.43 7.19 -42.87
CA GLY A 109 -15.79 7.82 -44.12
C GLY A 109 -17.27 7.63 -44.38
N GLY A 110 -17.98 8.74 -44.51
CA GLY A 110 -19.33 8.75 -45.07
C GLY A 110 -19.28 8.45 -46.57
N GLY A 111 -20.22 7.63 -47.03
CA GLY A 111 -20.49 7.41 -48.44
C GLY A 111 -21.89 6.82 -48.60
N ALA A 112 -22.84 7.69 -48.94
CA ALA A 112 -24.22 7.35 -49.27
C ALA A 112 -24.32 6.57 -50.59
N ALA A 113 -25.19 5.55 -50.61
CA ALA A 113 -26.07 5.17 -51.71
C ALA A 113 -27.29 4.46 -51.11
#